data_AF-A0A6A4A5K8-F1
#
_entry.id   AF-A0A6A4A5K8-F1
#
_cell.length_a   1.000
_cell.length_b   1.000
_cell.length_c   1.000
_cell.angle_alpha   90.00
_cell.angle_beta   90.00
_cell.angle_gamma   90.00
#
_symmetry.space_group_name_H-M   'P 1'
#
loop_
_entity.id
_entity.type
_entity.pdbx_description
1 polymer ?
#
loop_
_entity_poly.entity_id
_entity_poly.type
_entity_poly.pdbx_seq_one_letter_code
_entity_poly.pdbx_strand_id
1 'polypeptide(L)'
;MGVCECFGRYLTQLILVAINCVLALGGALVLYVGIYTRHAGWVDIICGYWSNIDDAVTALIVLGGVIIGLALLGSIAAVYRWRFGLCTYAIVVLLFLILFLVVAIAAFILMAKADDWSDKAYPAESTEESVKSDFDQVYCYAQGEYICNEALVSEALTMFAPQLDSAIVELFENVTGGVATLCDDYLDDYSELESLCDGCDKAREFENYTTVFDWANDECPRSNETMWYCGEFLASGSLKNITVGTAPYTQCRIVFLDLVEDYSMYLGVGSVLVSAGALTLIIFACCLRRREQLGRSRVVLQDDPLTPSVEYPRHHYTKA
;
A
#
# COMPACT_ATOMS: atom_id res chain seq x y z
N MET A 1 -43.59 27.20 2.33
CA MET A 1 -42.49 26.77 3.21
C MET A 1 -42.14 25.28 3.08
N GLY A 2 -43.04 24.38 2.67
CA GLY A 2 -42.76 22.92 2.63
C GLY A 2 -41.86 22.37 1.51
N VAL A 3 -41.76 23.03 0.34
CA VAL A 3 -40.95 22.53 -0.79
C VAL A 3 -39.44 22.69 -0.52
N CYS A 4 -39.04 23.82 0.09
CA CYS A 4 -37.63 24.09 0.44
C CYS A 4 -37.10 23.16 1.53
N GLU A 5 -37.92 22.79 2.51
CA GLU A 5 -37.54 21.82 3.55
C GLU A 5 -37.43 20.39 3.01
N CYS A 6 -38.31 20.02 2.06
CA CYS A 6 -38.25 18.72 1.40
C CYS A 6 -36.99 18.59 0.52
N PHE A 7 -36.66 19.66 -0.22
CA PHE A 7 -35.46 19.75 -1.05
C PHE A 7 -34.17 19.71 -0.20
N GLY A 8 -34.13 20.44 0.92
CA GLY A 8 -32.99 20.43 1.85
C GLY A 8 -32.76 19.07 2.52
N ARG A 9 -33.84 18.34 2.84
CA ARG A 9 -33.76 16.97 3.40
C ARG A 9 -33.24 15.96 2.38
N TYR A 10 -33.71 16.01 1.14
CA TYR A 10 -33.21 15.16 0.05
C TYR A 10 -31.74 15.46 -0.29
N LEU A 11 -31.37 16.74 -0.32
CA LEU A 11 -30.00 17.18 -0.59
C LEU A 11 -29.01 16.66 0.49
N THR A 12 -29.40 16.72 1.76
CA THR A 12 -28.56 16.23 2.87
C THR A 12 -28.36 14.72 2.81
N GLN A 13 -29.39 13.97 2.41
CA GLN A 13 -29.29 12.51 2.22
C GLN A 13 -28.40 12.15 1.04
N LEU A 14 -28.55 12.84 -0.10
CA LEU A 14 -27.71 12.63 -1.28
C LEU A 14 -26.23 12.95 -1.00
N ILE A 15 -25.97 14.01 -0.24
CA ILE A 15 -24.60 14.36 0.18
C ILE A 15 -24.01 13.26 1.06
N LEU A 16 -24.77 12.74 2.03
CA LEU A 16 -24.30 11.66 2.89
C LEU A 16 -24.04 10.36 2.11
N VAL A 17 -24.90 10.01 1.16
CA VAL A 17 -24.69 8.83 0.29
C VAL A 17 -23.47 9.05 -0.60
N ALA A 18 -23.32 10.22 -1.22
CA ALA A 18 -22.17 10.52 -2.06
C ALA A 18 -20.85 10.42 -1.29
N ILE A 19 -20.81 10.94 -0.05
CA ILE A 19 -19.60 10.85 0.78
C ILE A 19 -19.33 9.40 1.21
N ASN A 20 -20.36 8.61 1.52
CA ASN A 20 -20.18 7.18 1.80
C ASN A 20 -19.68 6.42 0.56
N CYS A 21 -20.11 6.78 -0.65
CA CYS A 21 -19.54 6.21 -1.87
C CYS A 21 -18.05 6.53 -2.02
N VAL A 22 -17.64 7.77 -1.73
CA VAL A 22 -16.21 8.15 -1.74
C VAL A 22 -15.42 7.37 -0.68
N LEU A 23 -15.99 7.18 0.51
CA LEU A 23 -15.39 6.33 1.56
C LEU A 23 -15.27 4.86 1.13
N ALA A 24 -16.29 4.30 0.46
CA ALA A 24 -16.25 2.94 -0.07
C ALA A 24 -15.15 2.81 -1.13
N LEU A 25 -15.01 3.80 -2.01
CA LEU A 25 -13.94 3.84 -3.02
C LEU A 25 -12.57 3.94 -2.37
N GLY A 26 -12.41 4.78 -1.33
CA GLY A 26 -11.17 4.87 -0.56
C GLY A 26 -10.84 3.55 0.17
N GLY A 27 -11.84 2.90 0.74
CA GLY A 27 -11.71 1.57 1.36
C GLY A 27 -11.32 0.49 0.36
N ALA A 28 -11.93 0.49 -0.83
CA ALA A 28 -11.60 -0.41 -1.92
C ALA A 28 -10.18 -0.16 -2.45
N LEU A 29 -9.74 1.10 -2.51
CA LEU A 29 -8.36 1.45 -2.87
C LEU A 29 -7.36 0.95 -1.82
N VAL A 30 -7.62 1.17 -0.52
CA VAL A 30 -6.76 0.66 0.56
C VAL A 30 -6.69 -0.87 0.54
N LEU A 31 -7.82 -1.53 0.33
CA LEU A 31 -7.90 -2.97 0.20
C LEU A 31 -7.16 -3.47 -1.05
N TYR A 32 -7.32 -2.79 -2.18
CA TYR A 32 -6.58 -3.08 -3.41
C TYR A 32 -5.08 -2.93 -3.20
N VAL A 33 -4.63 -1.81 -2.63
CA VAL A 33 -3.21 -1.58 -2.32
C VAL A 33 -2.70 -2.67 -1.39
N GLY A 34 -3.38 -2.98 -0.27
CA GLY A 34 -2.93 -4.02 0.66
C GLY A 34 -2.86 -5.43 0.06
N ILE A 35 -3.82 -5.81 -0.78
CA ILE A 35 -3.78 -7.09 -1.53
C ILE A 35 -2.65 -7.05 -2.56
N TYR A 36 -2.50 -5.93 -3.27
CA TYR A 36 -1.48 -5.74 -4.28
C TYR A 36 -0.08 -5.80 -3.68
N THR A 37 0.22 -5.08 -2.60
CA THR A 37 1.52 -5.18 -1.91
C THR A 37 1.80 -6.60 -1.44
N ARG A 38 0.78 -7.31 -0.90
CA ARG A 38 0.94 -8.71 -0.46
C ARG A 38 1.30 -9.66 -1.59
N HIS A 39 0.72 -9.46 -2.77
CA HIS A 39 0.93 -10.35 -3.91
C HIS A 39 2.05 -9.91 -4.86
N ALA A 40 2.54 -8.66 -4.76
CA ALA A 40 3.51 -8.09 -5.68
C ALA A 40 4.98 -8.19 -5.20
N GLY A 41 5.29 -8.97 -4.16
CA GLY A 41 6.65 -9.19 -3.64
C GLY A 41 7.30 -8.03 -2.88
N TRP A 42 6.75 -6.82 -2.97
CA TRP A 42 7.24 -5.65 -2.23
C TRP A 42 7.15 -5.83 -0.70
N VAL A 43 6.21 -6.65 -0.20
CA VAL A 43 6.08 -6.91 1.24
C VAL A 43 7.27 -7.68 1.79
N ASP A 44 7.89 -8.55 0.99
CA ASP A 44 9.08 -9.29 1.40
C ASP A 44 10.35 -8.42 1.40
N ILE A 45 10.43 -7.40 0.52
CA ILE A 45 11.44 -6.33 0.59
C ILE A 45 11.29 -5.56 1.91
N ILE A 46 10.06 -5.25 2.29
CA ILE A 46 9.77 -4.43 3.47
C ILE A 46 9.81 -5.27 4.77
N CYS A 47 9.69 -6.61 4.69
CA CYS A 47 9.82 -7.54 5.82
C CYS A 47 11.19 -7.46 6.49
N GLY A 48 12.26 -7.35 5.71
CA GLY A 48 13.61 -7.16 6.25
C GLY A 48 13.80 -5.80 6.94
N TYR A 49 13.02 -4.78 6.53
CA TYR A 49 12.95 -3.46 7.17
C TYR A 49 12.07 -3.45 8.43
N TRP A 50 10.98 -4.22 8.45
CA TRP A 50 10.02 -4.28 9.56
C TRP A 50 9.37 -5.67 9.66
N SER A 51 9.77 -6.46 10.66
CA SER A 51 9.35 -7.86 10.85
C SER A 51 7.82 -8.07 10.97
N ASN A 52 7.05 -7.01 11.20
CA ASN A 52 5.60 -7.06 11.40
C ASN A 52 4.83 -6.52 10.18
N ILE A 53 5.47 -6.37 9.02
CA ILE A 53 4.82 -5.85 7.81
C ILE A 53 3.69 -6.78 7.34
N ASP A 54 3.79 -8.10 7.49
CA ASP A 54 2.68 -9.02 7.16
C ASP A 54 1.46 -8.77 8.06
N ASP A 55 1.69 -8.51 9.35
CA ASP A 55 0.64 -8.09 10.28
C ASP A 55 0.05 -6.73 9.88
N ALA A 56 0.87 -5.79 9.41
CA ALA A 56 0.44 -4.46 9.00
C ALA A 56 -0.31 -4.45 7.66
N VAL A 57 0.11 -5.28 6.71
CA VAL A 57 -0.55 -5.50 5.42
C VAL A 57 -1.87 -6.23 5.65
N THR A 58 -1.87 -7.25 6.51
CA THR A 58 -3.09 -7.92 6.97
C THR A 58 -4.02 -6.92 7.66
N ALA A 59 -3.49 -6.04 8.52
CA ALA A 59 -4.26 -4.98 9.15
C ALA A 59 -4.82 -3.99 8.10
N LEU A 60 -4.07 -3.61 7.08
CA LEU A 60 -4.54 -2.76 5.96
C LEU A 60 -5.68 -3.42 5.19
N ILE A 61 -5.59 -4.72 4.90
CA ILE A 61 -6.66 -5.49 4.24
C ILE A 61 -7.92 -5.53 5.12
N VAL A 62 -7.76 -5.84 6.41
CA VAL A 62 -8.87 -5.86 7.39
C VAL A 62 -9.49 -4.48 7.51
N LEU A 63 -8.68 -3.42 7.60
CA LEU A 63 -9.14 -2.04 7.66
C LEU A 63 -9.89 -1.66 6.38
N GLY A 64 -9.36 -1.97 5.20
CA GLY A 64 -10.02 -1.81 3.90
C GLY A 64 -11.43 -2.40 3.87
N GLY A 65 -11.56 -3.66 4.31
CA GLY A 65 -12.85 -4.35 4.41
C GLY A 65 -13.81 -3.70 5.40
N VAL A 66 -13.29 -3.25 6.55
CA VAL A 66 -14.07 -2.51 7.55
C VAL A 66 -14.57 -1.17 6.98
N ILE A 67 -13.75 -0.43 6.21
CA ILE A 67 -14.15 0.85 5.58
C ILE A 67 -15.35 0.63 4.65
N ILE A 68 -15.29 -0.40 3.80
CA ILE A 68 -16.35 -0.73 2.84
C ILE A 68 -17.64 -1.09 3.59
N GLY A 69 -17.54 -1.96 4.61
CA GLY A 69 -18.70 -2.34 5.43
C GLY A 69 -19.37 -1.14 6.11
N LEU A 70 -18.56 -0.18 6.56
CA LEU A 70 -19.06 1.02 7.23
C LEU A 70 -19.63 2.06 6.27
N ALA A 71 -19.08 2.17 5.06
CA ALA A 71 -19.67 3.00 4.01
C ALA A 71 -21.06 2.48 3.59
N LEU A 72 -21.23 1.16 3.53
CA LEU A 72 -22.53 0.53 3.30
C LEU A 72 -23.49 0.80 4.47
N LEU A 73 -23.04 0.60 5.71
CA LEU A 73 -23.83 0.89 6.90
C LEU A 73 -24.21 2.37 7.01
N GLY A 74 -23.31 3.29 6.67
CA GLY A 74 -23.55 4.74 6.64
C GLY A 74 -24.58 5.14 5.58
N SER A 75 -24.51 4.51 4.40
CA SER A 75 -25.50 4.69 3.33
C SER A 75 -26.89 4.21 3.76
N ILE A 76 -26.97 3.02 4.37
CA ILE A 76 -28.21 2.45 4.92
C ILE A 76 -28.75 3.36 6.03
N ALA A 77 -27.91 3.77 6.99
CA ALA A 77 -28.32 4.65 8.09
C ALA A 77 -28.85 6.01 7.60
N ALA A 78 -28.27 6.58 6.54
CA ALA A 78 -28.72 7.82 5.92
C ALA A 78 -30.09 7.70 5.25
N VAL A 79 -30.37 6.56 4.61
CA VAL A 79 -31.66 6.27 3.97
C VAL A 79 -32.74 5.98 5.01
N TYR A 80 -32.47 5.11 5.98
CA TYR A 80 -33.45 4.67 6.99
C TYR A 80 -33.55 5.59 8.22
N ARG A 81 -32.78 6.69 8.29
CA ARG A 81 -32.75 7.65 9.41
C ARG A 81 -32.46 7.00 10.77
N TRP A 82 -31.55 6.02 10.78
CA TRP A 82 -31.22 5.27 11.99
C TRP A 82 -30.30 6.08 12.91
N ARG A 83 -30.86 6.67 13.97
CA ARG A 83 -30.14 7.54 14.92
C ARG A 83 -28.95 6.88 15.62
N PHE A 84 -29.05 5.60 15.97
CA PHE A 84 -27.94 4.87 16.60
C PHE A 84 -26.80 4.64 15.60
N GLY A 85 -27.15 4.33 14.34
CA GLY A 85 -26.19 4.20 13.24
C GLY A 85 -25.37 5.46 12.99
N LEU A 86 -25.94 6.67 13.16
CA LEU A 86 -25.20 7.93 13.01
C LEU A 86 -24.13 8.15 14.10
N CYS A 87 -24.40 7.74 15.35
CA CYS A 87 -23.40 7.85 16.43
C CYS A 87 -22.25 6.86 16.22
N THR A 88 -22.56 5.61 15.87
CA THR A 88 -21.55 4.61 15.54
C THR A 88 -20.72 5.06 14.33
N TYR A 89 -21.38 5.58 13.29
CA TYR A 89 -20.72 6.13 12.11
C TYR A 89 -19.74 7.26 12.45
N ALA A 90 -20.11 8.20 13.31
CA ALA A 90 -19.24 9.30 13.72
C ALA A 90 -17.99 8.83 14.49
N ILE A 91 -18.14 7.83 15.36
CA ILE A 91 -17.00 7.23 16.09
C ILE A 91 -16.04 6.57 15.11
N VAL A 92 -16.56 5.83 14.13
CA VAL A 92 -15.66 5.12 13.22
C VAL A 92 -15.01 6.05 12.20
N VAL A 93 -15.71 7.08 11.71
CA VAL A 93 -15.09 8.13 10.87
C VAL A 93 -13.96 8.84 11.64
N LEU A 94 -14.09 9.03 12.96
CA LEU A 94 -13.00 9.55 13.80
C LEU A 94 -11.80 8.58 13.85
N LEU A 95 -12.03 7.28 14.04
CA LEU A 95 -10.95 6.30 14.03
C LEU A 95 -10.24 6.24 12.67
N PHE A 96 -10.98 6.36 11.56
CA PHE A 96 -10.40 6.46 10.23
C PHE A 96 -9.53 7.69 10.05
N LEU A 97 -10.01 8.85 10.51
CA LEU A 97 -9.22 10.06 10.48
C LEU A 97 -7.88 9.87 11.20
N ILE A 98 -7.88 9.24 12.37
CA ILE A 98 -6.64 8.97 13.12
C ILE A 98 -5.72 8.05 12.32
N LEU A 99 -6.26 6.97 11.74
CA LEU A 99 -5.49 6.03 10.92
C LEU A 99 -4.85 6.74 9.71
N PHE A 100 -5.62 7.47 8.91
CA PHE A 100 -5.11 8.14 7.72
C PHE A 100 -4.12 9.27 8.05
N LEU A 101 -4.25 9.90 9.21
CA LEU A 101 -3.21 10.82 9.70
C LEU A 101 -1.89 10.08 9.99
N VAL A 102 -1.93 8.91 10.63
CA VAL A 102 -0.73 8.09 10.86
C VAL A 102 -0.11 7.65 9.54
N VAL A 103 -0.91 7.18 8.58
CA VAL A 103 -0.44 6.79 7.24
C VAL A 103 0.19 7.99 6.52
N ALA A 104 -0.44 9.17 6.55
CA ALA A 104 0.12 10.37 5.94
C ALA A 104 1.46 10.76 6.55
N ILE A 105 1.58 10.74 7.89
CA ILE A 105 2.83 11.05 8.58
C ILE A 105 3.92 10.05 8.18
N ALA A 106 3.62 8.75 8.20
CA ALA A 106 4.58 7.72 7.80
C ALA A 106 5.03 7.88 6.34
N ALA A 107 4.09 8.14 5.43
CA ALA A 107 4.38 8.36 4.01
C ALA A 107 5.28 9.59 3.81
N PHE A 108 5.00 10.73 4.44
CA PHE A 108 5.86 11.90 4.31
C PHE A 108 7.24 11.73 4.96
N ILE A 109 7.35 10.93 6.02
CA ILE A 109 8.66 10.54 6.59
C ILE A 109 9.44 9.69 5.60
N LEU A 110 8.82 8.70 4.97
CA LEU A 110 9.46 7.85 3.97
C LEU A 110 9.91 8.66 2.75
N MET A 111 9.05 9.55 2.25
CA MET A 111 9.36 10.48 1.16
C MET A 111 10.59 11.33 1.49
N ALA A 112 10.57 12.03 2.63
CA ALA A 112 11.68 12.89 3.05
C ALA A 112 12.98 12.10 3.27
N LYS A 113 12.89 10.83 3.66
CA LYS A 113 14.03 9.96 3.85
C LYS A 113 14.63 9.51 2.52
N ALA A 114 13.80 9.16 1.54
CA ALA A 114 14.25 8.79 0.21
C ALA A 114 14.95 9.97 -0.50
N ASP A 115 14.34 11.15 -0.43
CA ASP A 115 14.91 12.42 -0.92
C ASP A 115 16.25 12.73 -0.23
N ASP A 116 16.32 12.65 1.10
CA ASP A 116 17.57 12.88 1.84
C ASP A 116 18.67 11.86 1.53
N TRP A 117 18.31 10.62 1.20
CA TRP A 117 19.26 9.57 0.83
C TRP A 117 19.77 9.71 -0.60
N SER A 118 18.95 10.18 -1.55
CA SER A 118 19.30 10.24 -2.98
C SER A 118 20.60 11.02 -3.21
N ASP A 119 20.77 12.14 -2.49
CA ASP A 119 21.93 13.05 -2.59
C ASP A 119 23.16 12.61 -1.76
N LYS A 120 23.06 11.53 -0.97
CA LYS A 120 24.13 11.07 -0.08
C LYS A 120 24.89 9.89 -0.65
N ALA A 121 26.17 9.81 -0.30
CA ALA A 121 26.98 8.63 -0.58
C ALA A 121 26.45 7.43 0.22
N TYR A 122 26.38 6.27 -0.42
CA TYR A 122 25.97 5.04 0.23
C TYR A 122 27.05 4.56 1.24
N PRO A 123 26.64 4.05 2.42
CA PRO A 123 25.30 4.18 2.99
C PRO A 123 25.09 5.58 3.57
N ALA A 124 23.94 6.20 3.26
CA ALA A 124 23.49 7.46 3.82
C ALA A 124 23.28 7.33 5.34
N GLU A 125 22.87 6.15 5.80
CA GLU A 125 22.80 5.77 7.21
C GLU A 125 22.82 4.24 7.37
N SER A 126 22.99 3.75 8.60
CA SER A 126 23.11 2.30 8.87
C SER A 126 21.89 1.47 8.47
N THR A 127 20.69 2.06 8.40
CA THR A 127 19.49 1.33 7.96
C THR A 127 19.41 1.18 6.44
N GLU A 128 20.20 1.93 5.67
CA GLU A 128 20.27 1.74 4.21
C GLU A 128 20.95 0.42 3.85
N GLU A 129 21.84 -0.10 4.70
CA GLU A 129 22.49 -1.39 4.47
C GLU A 129 21.50 -2.57 4.49
N SER A 130 20.49 -2.51 5.37
CA SER A 130 19.41 -3.51 5.34
C SER A 130 18.53 -3.36 4.11
N VAL A 131 18.18 -2.11 3.74
CA VAL A 131 17.41 -1.84 2.52
C VAL A 131 18.12 -2.39 1.29
N LYS A 132 19.44 -2.21 1.21
CA LYS A 132 20.26 -2.80 0.17
C LYS A 132 20.11 -4.33 0.14
N SER A 133 20.31 -4.98 1.29
CA SER A 133 20.22 -6.44 1.38
C SER A 133 18.86 -6.98 0.93
N ASP A 134 17.79 -6.34 1.38
CA ASP A 134 16.42 -6.77 1.06
C ASP A 134 16.08 -6.52 -0.42
N PHE A 135 16.49 -5.38 -0.95
CA PHE A 135 16.34 -5.06 -2.37
C PHE A 135 17.13 -6.05 -3.24
N ASP A 136 18.40 -6.29 -2.92
CA ASP A 136 19.26 -7.20 -3.68
C ASP A 136 18.66 -8.62 -3.70
N GLN A 137 18.17 -9.11 -2.56
CA GLN A 137 17.51 -10.41 -2.46
C GLN A 137 16.27 -10.50 -3.35
N VAL A 138 15.34 -9.54 -3.23
CA VAL A 138 14.08 -9.61 -3.96
C VAL A 138 14.25 -9.34 -5.44
N TYR A 139 15.15 -8.43 -5.82
CA TYR A 139 15.54 -8.25 -7.22
C TYR A 139 16.04 -9.58 -7.79
N CYS A 140 16.95 -10.28 -7.10
CA CYS A 140 17.49 -11.53 -7.60
C CYS A 140 16.47 -12.68 -7.65
N TYR A 141 15.55 -12.78 -6.70
CA TYR A 141 14.44 -13.74 -6.80
C TYR A 141 13.50 -13.42 -7.96
N ALA A 142 13.14 -12.15 -8.15
CA ALA A 142 12.30 -11.72 -9.27
C ALA A 142 12.97 -12.01 -10.63
N GLN A 143 14.28 -11.79 -10.75
CA GLN A 143 15.02 -12.14 -11.96
C GLN A 143 15.27 -13.64 -12.10
N GLY A 144 15.21 -14.39 -11.00
CA GLY A 144 15.31 -15.84 -11.01
C GLY A 144 14.26 -16.50 -11.91
N GLU A 145 13.05 -15.94 -11.99
CA GLU A 145 12.03 -16.45 -12.93
C GLU A 145 12.49 -16.40 -14.39
N TYR A 146 13.05 -15.26 -14.82
CA TYR A 146 13.63 -15.15 -16.17
C TYR A 146 14.80 -16.10 -16.35
N ILE A 147 15.73 -16.14 -15.39
CA ILE A 147 16.91 -16.99 -15.48
C ILE A 147 16.51 -18.45 -15.64
N CYS A 148 15.54 -18.89 -14.85
CA CYS A 148 15.20 -20.30 -14.75
C CYS A 148 14.32 -20.79 -15.89
N ASN A 149 13.49 -19.90 -16.46
CA ASN A 149 12.50 -20.27 -17.47
C ASN A 149 12.80 -19.74 -18.89
N GLU A 150 13.41 -18.56 -19.02
CA GLU A 150 13.56 -17.86 -20.30
C GLU A 150 15.01 -17.73 -20.78
N ALA A 151 15.98 -17.66 -19.86
CA ALA A 151 17.39 -17.52 -20.24
C ALA A 151 17.91 -18.75 -20.98
N LEU A 152 18.87 -18.53 -21.87
CA LEU A 152 19.57 -19.61 -22.55
C LEU A 152 20.33 -20.43 -21.51
N VAL A 153 20.25 -21.76 -21.63
CA VAL A 153 20.91 -22.69 -20.69
C VAL A 153 22.42 -22.45 -20.64
N SER A 154 23.06 -22.22 -21.80
CA SER A 154 24.49 -21.89 -21.86
C SER A 154 24.83 -20.60 -21.13
N GLU A 155 23.98 -19.57 -21.24
CA GLU A 155 24.15 -18.30 -20.53
C GLU A 155 23.96 -18.48 -19.02
N ALA A 156 22.91 -19.18 -18.59
CA ALA A 156 22.69 -19.49 -17.18
C ALA A 156 23.82 -20.34 -16.58
N LEU A 157 24.32 -21.35 -17.29
CA LEU A 157 25.44 -22.16 -16.82
C LEU A 157 26.71 -21.33 -16.61
N THR A 158 27.01 -20.38 -17.50
CA THR A 158 28.15 -19.47 -17.30
C THR A 158 27.99 -18.56 -16.09
N MET A 159 26.75 -18.24 -15.69
CA MET A 159 26.45 -17.36 -14.55
C MET A 159 26.43 -18.11 -13.22
N PHE A 160 25.92 -19.34 -13.19
CA PHE A 160 25.67 -20.10 -11.95
C PHE A 160 26.70 -21.19 -11.66
N ALA A 161 27.31 -21.73 -12.70
CA ALA A 161 28.34 -22.75 -12.62
C ALA A 161 29.55 -22.37 -13.49
N PRO A 162 30.22 -21.23 -13.24
CA PRO A 162 31.37 -20.80 -14.05
C PRO A 162 32.56 -21.77 -14.00
N GLN A 163 32.56 -22.70 -13.04
CA GLN A 163 33.58 -23.75 -12.87
C GLN A 163 33.25 -25.03 -13.66
N LEU A 164 32.08 -25.09 -14.31
CA LEU A 164 31.66 -26.24 -15.11
C LEU A 164 32.57 -26.37 -16.35
N ASP A 165 32.97 -27.59 -16.68
CA ASP A 165 33.83 -27.83 -17.84
C ASP A 165 33.12 -27.39 -19.13
N SER A 166 33.83 -26.69 -20.01
CA SER A 166 33.26 -26.19 -21.27
C SER A 166 32.66 -27.30 -22.15
N ALA A 167 33.19 -28.52 -22.08
CA ALA A 167 32.64 -29.67 -22.81
C ALA A 167 31.29 -30.15 -22.23
N ILE A 168 31.04 -29.93 -20.94
CA ILE A 168 29.75 -30.21 -20.30
C ILE A 168 28.76 -29.10 -20.69
N VAL A 169 29.20 -27.84 -20.72
CA VAL A 169 28.36 -26.71 -21.17
C VAL A 169 27.91 -26.90 -22.63
N GLU A 170 28.80 -27.37 -23.52
CA GLU A 170 28.48 -27.69 -24.92
C GLU A 170 27.40 -28.79 -25.06
N LEU A 171 27.32 -29.73 -24.10
CA LEU A 171 26.30 -30.78 -24.10
C LEU A 171 24.88 -30.21 -23.94
N PHE A 172 24.77 -29.06 -23.27
CA PHE A 172 23.51 -28.44 -22.90
C PHE A 172 23.09 -27.28 -23.81
N GLU A 173 23.88 -26.94 -24.84
CA GLU A 173 23.58 -25.85 -25.78
C GLU A 173 22.24 -26.02 -26.51
N ASN A 174 21.79 -27.26 -26.72
CA ASN A 174 20.56 -27.58 -27.43
C ASN A 174 19.36 -27.87 -26.52
N VAL A 175 19.49 -27.69 -25.19
CA VAL A 175 18.36 -27.86 -24.27
C VAL A 175 17.36 -26.73 -24.49
N THR A 176 16.13 -27.11 -24.87
CA THR A 176 15.02 -26.19 -25.10
C THR A 176 14.06 -26.23 -23.91
N GLY A 177 13.76 -25.07 -23.31
CA GLY A 177 12.89 -24.98 -22.13
C GLY A 177 13.58 -24.43 -20.87
N GLY A 178 14.74 -23.78 -21.03
CA GLY A 178 15.43 -23.08 -19.95
C GLY A 178 16.13 -24.01 -18.95
N VAL A 179 16.56 -23.41 -17.84
CA VAL A 179 17.26 -24.13 -16.75
C VAL A 179 16.33 -25.12 -16.04
N ALA A 180 15.03 -24.83 -15.95
CA ALA A 180 14.07 -25.74 -15.35
C ALA A 180 14.09 -27.12 -16.06
N THR A 181 14.10 -27.13 -17.40
CA THR A 181 14.19 -28.37 -18.18
C THR A 181 15.55 -29.06 -17.99
N LEU A 182 16.63 -28.28 -17.88
CA LEU A 182 17.95 -28.83 -17.58
C LEU A 182 17.95 -29.58 -16.24
N CYS A 183 17.34 -28.98 -15.21
CA CYS A 183 17.24 -29.56 -13.89
C CYS A 183 16.39 -30.84 -13.87
N ASP A 184 15.24 -30.83 -14.53
CA ASP A 184 14.35 -31.99 -14.58
C ASP A 184 14.98 -33.20 -15.31
N ASP A 185 15.73 -32.94 -16.38
CA ASP A 185 16.25 -34.01 -17.25
C ASP A 185 17.67 -34.49 -16.90
N TYR A 186 18.50 -33.65 -16.25
CA TYR A 186 19.94 -33.91 -16.13
C TYR A 186 20.51 -33.83 -14.70
N LEU A 187 19.75 -33.37 -13.70
CA LEU A 187 20.24 -33.24 -12.32
C LEU A 187 20.73 -34.59 -11.73
N ASP A 188 20.05 -35.68 -12.03
CA ASP A 188 20.41 -37.03 -11.55
C ASP A 188 21.77 -37.51 -12.09
N ASP A 189 22.15 -37.05 -13.27
CA ASP A 189 23.41 -37.42 -13.95
C ASP A 189 24.56 -36.44 -13.65
N TYR A 190 24.24 -35.21 -13.23
CA TYR A 190 25.20 -34.13 -13.01
C TYR A 190 24.93 -33.39 -11.69
N SER A 191 25.53 -33.87 -10.60
CA SER A 191 25.41 -33.27 -9.26
C SER A 191 25.87 -31.81 -9.18
N GLU A 192 26.71 -31.38 -10.11
CA GLU A 192 27.19 -30.01 -10.24
C GLU A 192 26.06 -29.02 -10.59
N LEU A 193 24.88 -29.51 -11.01
CA LEU A 193 23.68 -28.72 -11.26
C LEU A 193 22.85 -28.48 -9.99
N GLU A 194 23.12 -29.17 -8.88
CA GLU A 194 22.29 -29.12 -7.65
C GLU A 194 22.09 -27.69 -7.15
N SER A 195 23.15 -26.88 -7.06
CA SER A 195 23.04 -25.48 -6.59
C SER A 195 22.26 -24.58 -7.55
N LEU A 196 22.35 -24.82 -8.86
CA LEU A 196 21.58 -24.10 -9.87
C LEU A 196 20.09 -24.44 -9.75
N CYS A 197 19.78 -25.73 -9.60
CA CYS A 197 18.41 -26.22 -9.51
C CYS A 197 17.75 -25.81 -8.20
N ASP A 198 18.46 -25.89 -7.07
CA ASP A 198 17.99 -25.38 -5.77
C ASP A 198 17.72 -23.88 -5.82
N GLY A 199 18.61 -23.12 -6.47
CA GLY A 199 18.42 -21.69 -6.69
C GLY A 199 17.17 -21.38 -7.50
N CYS A 200 16.90 -22.17 -8.55
CA CYS A 200 15.71 -22.03 -9.38
C CYS A 200 14.42 -22.45 -8.65
N ASP A 201 14.45 -23.53 -7.88
CA ASP A 201 13.33 -23.92 -7.03
C ASP A 201 13.01 -22.85 -6.00
N LYS A 202 14.05 -22.22 -5.43
CA LYS A 202 13.86 -21.11 -4.50
C LYS A 202 13.30 -19.87 -5.19
N ALA A 203 13.78 -19.52 -6.37
CA ALA A 203 13.22 -18.42 -7.16
C ALA A 203 11.75 -18.65 -7.51
N ARG A 204 11.35 -19.90 -7.78
CA ARG A 204 9.97 -20.26 -8.11
C ARG A 204 8.99 -20.06 -6.96
N GLU A 205 9.44 -20.13 -5.70
CA GLU A 205 8.60 -19.72 -4.55
C GLU A 205 8.14 -18.25 -4.65
N PHE A 206 8.85 -17.44 -5.44
CA PHE A 206 8.64 -16.01 -5.61
C PHE A 206 8.14 -15.65 -7.02
N GLU A 207 7.56 -16.59 -7.77
CA GLU A 207 6.97 -16.36 -9.12
C GLU A 207 5.92 -15.23 -9.16
N ASN A 208 5.37 -14.84 -8.01
CA ASN A 208 4.40 -13.73 -7.92
C ASN A 208 5.07 -12.35 -7.86
N TYR A 209 6.40 -12.25 -7.92
CA TYR A 209 7.14 -10.97 -7.91
C TYR A 209 7.07 -10.23 -9.25
N THR A 210 6.05 -10.49 -10.07
CA THR A 210 5.88 -9.95 -11.42
C THR A 210 5.97 -8.43 -11.45
N THR A 211 5.46 -7.73 -10.43
CA THR A 211 5.58 -6.26 -10.36
C THR A 211 7.02 -5.79 -10.17
N VAL A 212 7.81 -6.47 -9.34
CA VAL A 212 9.24 -6.14 -9.16
C VAL A 212 9.99 -6.49 -10.44
N PHE A 213 9.66 -7.61 -11.07
CA PHE A 213 10.22 -8.03 -12.35
C PHE A 213 9.94 -7.01 -13.46
N ASP A 214 8.67 -6.59 -13.62
CA ASP A 214 8.23 -5.60 -14.60
C ASP A 214 8.91 -4.25 -14.36
N TRP A 215 8.88 -3.75 -13.11
CA TRP A 215 9.56 -2.52 -12.74
C TRP A 215 11.07 -2.60 -13.01
N ALA A 216 11.72 -3.71 -12.66
CA ALA A 216 13.13 -3.89 -12.92
C ALA A 216 13.42 -3.88 -14.42
N ASN A 217 12.61 -4.54 -15.26
CA ASN A 217 12.82 -4.52 -16.70
C ASN A 217 12.67 -3.10 -17.31
N ASP A 218 11.74 -2.30 -16.79
CA ASP A 218 11.44 -0.97 -17.32
C ASP A 218 12.41 0.11 -16.79
N GLU A 219 12.66 0.12 -15.48
CA GLU A 219 13.33 1.21 -14.77
C GLU A 219 14.77 0.87 -14.35
N CYS A 220 15.08 -0.39 -14.04
CA CYS A 220 16.44 -0.83 -13.69
C CYS A 220 16.83 -2.16 -14.37
N PRO A 221 17.01 -2.14 -15.70
CA PRO A 221 17.15 -3.36 -16.49
C PRO A 221 18.41 -4.12 -16.12
N ARG A 222 18.33 -5.43 -16.31
CA ARG A 222 19.43 -6.37 -16.04
C ARG A 222 20.69 -5.99 -16.81
N SER A 223 21.82 -6.02 -16.10
CA SER A 223 23.16 -6.03 -16.67
C SER A 223 23.87 -7.35 -16.36
N ASN A 224 24.91 -7.69 -17.13
CA ASN A 224 25.71 -8.89 -16.88
C ASN A 224 26.24 -8.95 -15.45
N GLU A 225 26.66 -7.79 -14.90
CA GLU A 225 27.15 -7.66 -13.53
C GLU A 225 26.08 -7.99 -12.49
N THR A 226 24.84 -7.49 -12.68
CA THR A 226 23.73 -7.81 -11.77
C THR A 226 23.30 -9.27 -11.87
N MET A 227 23.40 -9.84 -13.07
CA MET A 227 23.03 -11.24 -13.32
C MET A 227 24.03 -12.21 -12.71
N TRP A 228 25.33 -11.92 -12.77
CA TRP A 228 26.35 -12.71 -12.06
C TRP A 228 26.15 -12.65 -10.55
N TYR A 229 25.87 -11.46 -10.01
CA TYR A 229 25.59 -11.30 -8.59
C TYR A 229 24.38 -12.14 -8.16
N CYS A 230 23.28 -12.06 -8.93
CA CYS A 230 22.08 -12.83 -8.65
C CYS A 230 22.27 -14.34 -8.85
N GLY A 231 23.11 -14.75 -9.81
CA GLY A 231 23.47 -16.14 -10.00
C GLY A 231 24.20 -16.74 -8.80
N GLU A 232 25.22 -16.05 -8.30
CA GLU A 232 25.96 -16.49 -7.11
C GLU A 232 25.08 -16.43 -5.85
N PHE A 233 24.18 -15.46 -5.74
CA PHE A 233 23.19 -15.40 -4.67
C PHE A 233 22.27 -16.62 -4.68
N LEU A 234 21.65 -16.93 -5.81
CA LEU A 234 20.70 -18.02 -5.95
C LEU A 234 21.38 -19.38 -5.76
N ALA A 235 22.61 -19.55 -6.25
CA ALA A 235 23.39 -20.78 -6.07
C ALA A 235 23.86 -21.00 -4.62
N SER A 236 24.21 -19.93 -3.89
CA SER A 236 24.72 -20.02 -2.51
C SER A 236 23.64 -19.87 -1.44
N GLY A 237 22.48 -19.32 -1.81
CA GLY A 237 21.43 -18.90 -0.88
C GLY A 237 21.85 -17.77 0.07
N SER A 238 22.96 -17.07 -0.17
CA SER A 238 23.51 -16.08 0.77
C SER A 238 24.14 -14.86 0.12
N LEU A 239 23.75 -13.67 0.60
CA LEU A 239 24.35 -12.40 0.16
C LEU A 239 25.75 -12.13 0.75
N LYS A 240 26.24 -12.94 1.70
CA LYS A 240 27.44 -12.62 2.50
C LYS A 240 28.77 -12.91 1.81
N ASN A 241 28.79 -13.83 0.85
CA ASN A 241 30.02 -14.35 0.25
C ASN A 241 30.06 -14.18 -1.26
N ILE A 242 29.26 -13.26 -1.81
CA ILE A 242 29.22 -13.03 -3.26
C ILE A 242 30.49 -12.27 -3.67
N THR A 243 31.23 -12.84 -4.62
CA THR A 243 32.52 -12.34 -5.07
C THR A 243 32.51 -11.86 -6.53
N VAL A 244 31.45 -12.20 -7.27
CA VAL A 244 31.29 -11.87 -8.69
C VAL A 244 30.11 -10.93 -8.88
N GLY A 245 30.22 -10.06 -9.89
CA GLY A 245 29.16 -9.16 -10.26
C GLY A 245 29.05 -7.91 -9.38
N THR A 246 28.01 -7.14 -9.63
CA THR A 246 27.66 -5.95 -8.86
C THR A 246 26.24 -6.09 -8.34
N ALA A 247 26.09 -5.89 -7.04
CA ALA A 247 24.79 -5.98 -6.38
C ALA A 247 23.74 -5.03 -6.99
N PRO A 248 22.51 -5.48 -7.27
CA PRO A 248 21.47 -4.71 -7.95
C PRO A 248 21.23 -3.32 -7.37
N TYR A 249 21.07 -3.19 -6.06
CA TYR A 249 20.86 -1.90 -5.39
C TYR A 249 21.98 -0.91 -5.68
N THR A 250 23.22 -1.35 -5.86
CA THR A 250 24.33 -0.44 -6.18
C THR A 250 24.12 0.26 -7.53
N GLN A 251 23.49 -0.41 -8.49
CA GLN A 251 23.16 0.17 -9.80
C GLN A 251 21.79 0.87 -9.78
N CYS A 252 20.82 0.28 -9.10
CA CYS A 252 19.43 0.75 -9.07
C CYS A 252 19.14 1.79 -7.98
N ARG A 253 20.10 2.13 -7.10
CA ARG A 253 19.87 2.92 -5.88
C ARG A 253 19.02 4.15 -6.13
N ILE A 254 19.45 5.01 -7.06
CA ILE A 254 18.78 6.30 -7.31
C ILE A 254 17.37 6.06 -7.84
N VAL A 255 17.21 5.18 -8.82
CA VAL A 255 15.91 4.83 -9.41
C VAL A 255 14.96 4.23 -8.38
N PHE A 256 15.47 3.41 -7.47
CA PHE A 256 14.69 2.85 -6.37
C PHE A 256 14.29 3.91 -5.34
N LEU A 257 15.19 4.85 -5.00
CA LEU A 257 14.86 5.93 -4.07
C LEU A 257 13.80 6.88 -4.67
N ASP A 258 13.91 7.19 -5.97
CA ASP A 258 12.89 7.97 -6.69
C ASP A 258 11.52 7.26 -6.67
N LEU A 259 11.50 5.93 -6.88
CA LEU A 259 10.28 5.13 -6.75
C LEU A 259 9.65 5.26 -5.35
N VAL A 260 10.47 5.13 -4.30
CA VAL A 260 10.00 5.24 -2.92
C VAL A 260 9.48 6.64 -2.64
N GLU A 261 10.15 7.68 -3.13
CA GLU A 261 9.73 9.07 -3.01
C GLU A 261 8.36 9.29 -3.66
N ASP A 262 8.21 8.92 -4.93
CA ASP A 262 6.98 9.12 -5.70
C ASP A 262 5.79 8.38 -5.09
N TYR A 263 5.94 7.09 -4.77
CA TYR A 263 4.87 6.32 -4.15
C TYR A 263 4.49 6.88 -2.77
N SER A 264 5.48 7.30 -1.99
CA SER A 264 5.25 7.92 -0.68
C SER A 264 4.51 9.26 -0.82
N MET A 265 4.85 10.07 -1.83
CA MET A 265 4.15 11.32 -2.13
C MET A 265 2.68 11.04 -2.49
N TYR A 266 2.42 10.10 -3.41
CA TYR A 266 1.04 9.76 -3.81
C TYR A 266 0.22 9.23 -2.63
N LEU A 267 0.79 8.35 -1.82
CA LEU A 267 0.15 7.84 -0.60
C LEU A 267 -0.11 8.93 0.44
N GLY A 268 0.85 9.84 0.64
CA GLY A 268 0.73 10.97 1.56
C GLY A 268 -0.38 11.93 1.14
N VAL A 269 -0.38 12.38 -0.12
CA VAL A 269 -1.40 13.27 -0.68
C VAL A 269 -2.78 12.61 -0.63
N GLY A 270 -2.90 11.34 -1.04
CA GLY A 270 -4.14 10.58 -0.97
C GLY A 270 -4.70 10.52 0.46
N SER A 271 -3.83 10.27 1.44
CA SER A 271 -4.22 10.18 2.85
C SER A 271 -4.68 11.52 3.43
N VAL A 272 -4.07 12.63 3.03
CA VAL A 272 -4.50 13.99 3.42
C VAL A 272 -5.89 14.32 2.86
N LEU A 273 -6.15 13.98 1.59
CA LEU A 273 -7.45 14.20 0.96
C LEU A 273 -8.58 13.42 1.67
N VAL A 274 -8.33 12.14 2.00
CA VAL A 274 -9.27 11.33 2.77
C VAL A 274 -9.51 11.93 4.16
N SER A 275 -8.45 12.37 4.84
CA SER A 275 -8.53 13.02 6.16
C SER A 275 -9.36 14.30 6.14
N ALA A 276 -9.19 15.14 5.11
CA ALA A 276 -9.98 16.36 4.92
C ALA A 276 -11.48 16.05 4.70
N GLY A 277 -11.78 15.00 3.93
CA GLY A 277 -13.14 14.49 3.76
C GLY A 277 -13.77 14.01 5.08
N ALA A 278 -13.02 13.24 5.87
CA ALA A 278 -13.46 12.75 7.18
C ALA A 278 -13.69 13.91 8.17
N LEU A 279 -12.80 14.90 8.22
CA LEU A 279 -12.99 16.11 9.03
C LEU A 279 -14.27 16.85 8.66
N THR A 280 -14.51 17.02 7.36
CA THR A 280 -15.71 17.69 6.85
C THR A 280 -16.96 16.97 7.31
N LEU A 281 -17.00 15.63 7.20
CA LEU A 281 -18.10 14.80 7.70
C LEU A 281 -18.37 14.96 9.19
N ILE A 282 -17.30 14.95 10.01
CA ILE A 282 -17.41 15.12 11.46
C ILE A 282 -17.99 16.51 11.78
N ILE A 283 -17.49 17.56 11.14
CA ILE A 283 -17.99 18.93 11.31
C ILE A 283 -19.47 19.02 10.92
N PHE A 284 -19.88 18.44 9.79
CA PHE A 284 -21.27 18.42 9.37
C PHE A 284 -22.17 17.67 10.36
N ALA A 285 -21.75 16.49 10.82
CA ALA A 285 -22.49 15.71 11.82
C ALA A 285 -22.66 16.49 13.12
N CYS A 286 -21.60 17.14 13.61
CA CYS A 286 -21.64 17.99 14.80
C CYS A 286 -22.56 19.21 14.62
N CYS A 287 -22.49 19.89 13.47
CA CYS A 287 -23.33 21.03 13.15
C CYS A 287 -24.83 20.65 13.06
N LEU A 288 -25.16 19.54 12.41
CA LEU A 288 -26.54 19.04 12.32
C LEU A 288 -27.09 18.69 13.71
N ARG A 289 -26.31 17.98 14.53
CA ARG A 289 -26.71 17.62 15.90
C ARG A 289 -26.94 18.86 16.78
N ARG A 290 -26.08 19.86 16.68
CA ARG A 290 -26.22 21.12 17.43
C ARG A 290 -27.48 21.90 17.02
N ARG A 291 -27.80 21.94 15.71
CA ARG A 291 -29.04 22.57 15.21
C ARG A 291 -30.29 21.83 15.69
N GLU A 292 -30.29 20.50 15.71
CA GLU A 292 -31.41 19.72 16.27
C GLU A 292 -31.60 19.98 17.77
N GLN A 293 -30.51 20.08 18.54
CA GLN A 293 -30.57 20.39 19.97
C GLN A 293 -31.13 21.80 20.22
N LEU A 294 -30.64 22.81 19.49
CA LEU A 294 -31.15 24.19 19.61
C LEU A 294 -32.62 24.30 19.20
N GLY A 295 -33.04 23.59 18.14
CA GLY A 295 -34.45 23.52 17.73
C GLY A 295 -35.32 22.84 18.77
N ARG A 296 -34.86 21.74 19.37
CA ARG A 296 -35.58 21.02 20.44
C ARG A 296 -35.67 21.86 21.73
N SER A 297 -34.59 22.55 22.11
CA SER A 297 -34.62 23.49 23.25
C SER A 297 -35.60 24.63 23.03
N ARG A 298 -35.74 25.14 21.79
CA ARG A 298 -36.74 26.16 21.44
C ARG A 298 -38.17 25.65 21.54
N VAL A 299 -38.43 24.44 21.06
CA VAL A 299 -39.78 23.82 21.12
C VAL A 299 -40.16 23.51 22.56
N VAL A 300 -39.24 22.96 23.36
CA VAL A 300 -39.47 22.71 24.80
C VAL A 300 -39.75 24.01 25.57
N LEU A 301 -39.06 25.11 25.24
CA LEU A 301 -39.33 26.43 25.85
C LEU A 301 -40.68 27.03 25.44
N GLN A 302 -41.23 26.63 24.30
CA GLN A 302 -42.51 27.10 23.77
C GLN A 302 -43.70 26.28 24.32
N ASP A 303 -43.47 25.01 24.68
CA ASP A 303 -44.49 24.07 25.17
C ASP A 303 -44.55 23.94 26.71
N ASP A 304 -43.75 24.71 27.46
CA ASP A 304 -43.82 24.74 28.93
C ASP A 304 -45.12 25.42 29.40
N PRO A 305 -46.09 24.71 30.04
CA PRO A 305 -47.39 25.27 30.43
C PRO A 305 -47.34 26.16 31.68
N LEU A 306 -46.17 26.58 32.14
CA LEU A 306 -45.96 27.14 33.49
C LEU A 306 -45.23 28.48 33.55
N THR A 307 -44.95 29.14 32.42
CA THR A 307 -44.57 30.56 32.43
C THR A 307 -45.74 31.42 31.96
N PRO A 308 -46.34 32.24 32.85
CA PRO A 308 -47.35 33.20 32.41
C PRO A 308 -46.70 34.15 31.42
N SER A 309 -47.39 34.39 30.32
CA SER A 309 -47.06 35.43 29.35
C SER A 309 -46.88 36.74 30.10
N VAL A 310 -45.63 37.19 30.23
CA VAL A 310 -45.33 38.55 30.69
C VAL A 310 -45.78 39.48 29.58
N GLU A 311 -46.96 40.03 29.78
CA GLU A 311 -47.54 41.10 28.99
C GLU A 311 -46.61 42.31 29.10
N TYR A 312 -45.82 42.57 28.06
CA TYR A 312 -45.03 43.79 27.97
C TYR A 312 -45.97 45.00 27.96
N PRO A 313 -45.85 45.96 28.89
CA PRO A 313 -46.63 47.19 28.82
C PRO A 313 -46.19 47.97 27.59
N ARG A 314 -47.10 48.09 26.62
CA ARG A 314 -46.95 48.96 25.46
C ARG A 314 -47.00 50.41 25.95
N HIS A 315 -45.84 51.00 26.26
CA HIS A 315 -45.76 52.44 26.54
C HIS A 315 -46.08 53.22 25.26
N HIS A 316 -47.30 53.77 25.22
CA HIS A 316 -47.71 54.80 24.29
C HIS A 316 -47.03 56.13 24.69
N TYR A 317 -46.11 56.60 23.86
CA TYR A 317 -45.71 58.01 23.87
C TYR A 317 -46.65 58.79 22.96
N THR A 318 -47.57 59.56 23.55
CA THR A 318 -48.28 60.66 22.86
C THR A 318 -47.55 61.96 23.13
N LYS A 319 -47.12 62.63 22.05
CA LYS A 319 -46.71 64.04 22.06
C LYS A 319 -47.93 64.93 22.30
N ALA A 320 -47.78 65.91 23.18
CA ALA A 320 -48.41 67.22 23.09
C ALA A 320 -47.27 68.25 23.05
#